data_AF-G2HF27-F1
#
_entry.id   AF-G2HF27-F1
#
_cell.length_a   1.000
_cell.length_b   1.000
_cell.length_c   1.000
_cell.angle_alpha   90.00
_cell.angle_beta   90.00
_cell.angle_gamma   90.00
#
_symmetry.space_group_name_H-M   'P 1'
#
loop_
_entity.id
_entity.type
_entity.pdbx_description
1 polymer ?
#
loop_
_entity_poly.entity_id
_entity_poly.type
_entity_poly.pdbx_seq_one_letter_code
_entity_poly.pdbx_strand_id
1 'polypeptide(L)'
;MAGAGERKGKKDDNGIGTAIDFVLSNARLVLGVGGAAMLGIATLAVKRMYDRAISAPTSPTRLSHSGKRSWEEPNWMGSPRLLNRDMKTGLSRSLQTLSTDSSAFDTDTFCPPRPKPVARKGQVDLKKSRLRMSLQEKLLTYYRNRAAIPAGEQARAKQAAVDICAELRSFLRAKLPDMPLRDMYLSGSLYDDLQVVTADHIQLIVPLVLEQNLWSCIPGEDTIMNVPGFFLVRRENPEYFPRGSSYWDRCVVGGYLSPKTVADTFEKVVAGSINWPAIGSLLDYVIRPAPPPEALTLEVQYERDKHLFIDFLPSVTLGDTVLVAKPHRLA
;
A
#
# COMPACT_ATOMS: atom_id res chain seq x y z
N MET A 1 -72.06 -27.90 -23.17
CA MET A 1 -70.95 -26.96 -23.48
C MET A 1 -70.11 -26.76 -22.23
N ALA A 2 -68.89 -26.23 -22.37
CA ALA A 2 -67.89 -25.92 -21.33
C ALA A 2 -68.46 -25.62 -19.92
N GLY A 3 -67.80 -25.99 -18.82
CA GLY A 3 -66.41 -26.39 -18.67
C GLY A 3 -65.97 -25.99 -17.25
N ALA A 4 -65.29 -26.91 -16.58
CA ALA A 4 -64.53 -26.68 -15.36
C ALA A 4 -63.59 -25.46 -15.48
N GLY A 5 -63.23 -24.75 -14.42
CA GLY A 5 -63.55 -24.93 -13.00
C GLY A 5 -62.35 -24.49 -12.16
N GLU A 6 -62.55 -23.62 -11.16
CA GLU A 6 -61.43 -23.00 -10.45
C GLU A 6 -61.52 -23.23 -8.92
N ARG A 7 -60.57 -24.01 -8.40
CA ARG A 7 -60.27 -24.16 -6.97
C ARG A 7 -58.84 -23.68 -6.71
N LYS A 8 -58.69 -22.55 -6.02
CA LYS A 8 -57.44 -22.07 -5.44
C LYS A 8 -57.79 -20.99 -4.41
N GLY A 9 -57.25 -20.94 -3.20
CA GLY A 9 -56.36 -21.86 -2.49
C GLY A 9 -55.98 -21.19 -1.18
N LYS A 10 -56.37 -21.77 -0.04
CA LYS A 10 -56.15 -21.17 1.28
C LYS A 10 -54.64 -21.17 1.61
N LYS A 11 -54.08 -20.01 1.98
CA LYS A 11 -52.74 -19.91 2.57
C LYS A 11 -52.76 -18.91 3.72
N ASP A 12 -52.50 -19.41 4.93
CA ASP A 12 -52.45 -18.64 6.16
C ASP A 12 -51.04 -18.05 6.35
N ASP A 13 -50.83 -16.77 6.06
CA ASP A 13 -49.55 -16.07 6.32
C ASP A 13 -49.55 -15.43 7.72
N ASN A 14 -49.58 -16.26 8.77
CA ASN A 14 -49.73 -15.83 10.16
C ASN A 14 -48.43 -16.01 11.00
N GLY A 15 -47.30 -15.50 10.48
CA GLY A 15 -45.98 -15.69 11.11
C GLY A 15 -45.02 -14.49 11.09
N ILE A 16 -45.38 -13.37 10.46
CA ILE A 16 -44.46 -12.22 10.28
C ILE A 16 -44.77 -11.05 11.23
N GLY A 17 -46.05 -10.81 11.58
CA GLY A 17 -46.44 -9.71 12.46
C GLY A 17 -45.85 -9.79 13.87
N THR A 18 -45.82 -10.99 14.45
CA THR A 18 -45.33 -11.23 15.82
C THR A 18 -43.82 -11.03 16.00
N ALA A 19 -43.03 -11.11 14.93
CA ALA A 19 -41.59 -10.84 14.99
C ALA A 19 -41.28 -9.34 15.05
N ILE A 20 -42.08 -8.51 14.37
CA ILE A 20 -41.87 -7.06 14.28
C ILE A 20 -42.14 -6.39 15.64
N ASP A 21 -43.22 -6.78 16.33
CA ASP A 21 -43.54 -6.27 17.68
C ASP A 21 -42.50 -6.66 18.73
N PHE A 22 -41.85 -7.82 18.58
CA PHE A 22 -40.76 -8.24 19.50
C PHE A 22 -39.50 -7.39 19.32
N VAL A 23 -39.19 -6.96 18.09
CA VAL A 23 -38.05 -6.06 17.82
C VAL A 23 -38.34 -4.63 18.30
N LEU A 24 -39.54 -4.11 18.03
CA LEU A 24 -39.94 -2.77 18.50
C LEU A 24 -40.02 -2.66 20.03
N SER A 25 -40.44 -3.72 20.71
CA SER A 25 -40.51 -3.76 22.19
C SER A 25 -39.13 -3.70 22.83
N ASN A 26 -38.13 -4.40 22.27
CA ASN A 26 -36.75 -4.33 22.76
C ASN A 26 -36.08 -2.97 22.50
N ALA A 27 -36.39 -2.32 21.37
CA ALA A 27 -35.84 -0.99 21.06
C ALA A 27 -36.25 0.09 22.09
N ARG A 28 -37.48 0.02 22.64
CA ARG A 28 -37.95 0.95 23.68
C ARG A 28 -37.34 0.67 25.06
N LEU A 29 -37.03 -0.59 25.37
CA LEU A 29 -36.50 -1.00 26.67
C LEU A 29 -35.01 -0.62 26.82
N VAL A 30 -34.22 -0.70 25.74
CA VAL A 30 -32.81 -0.26 25.73
C VAL A 30 -32.66 1.27 25.79
N LEU A 31 -33.58 2.01 25.18
CA LEU A 31 -33.60 3.49 25.24
C LEU A 31 -34.02 4.06 26.60
N GLY A 32 -34.84 3.33 27.37
CA GLY A 32 -35.37 3.79 28.66
C GLY A 32 -34.39 3.71 29.84
N VAL A 33 -33.45 2.76 29.83
CA VAL A 33 -32.58 2.49 31.00
C VAL A 33 -31.12 2.90 30.77
N GLY A 34 -30.64 2.94 29.52
CA GLY A 34 -29.27 3.37 29.19
C GLY A 34 -29.04 4.90 29.26
N GLY A 35 -30.08 5.71 29.06
CA GLY A 35 -29.95 7.16 28.91
C GLY A 35 -29.59 7.93 30.19
N ALA A 36 -29.99 7.44 31.37
CA ALA A 36 -29.79 8.16 32.63
C ALA A 36 -28.34 8.07 33.16
N ALA A 37 -27.63 6.96 32.91
CA ALA A 37 -26.31 6.72 33.48
C ALA A 37 -25.20 7.59 32.87
N MET A 38 -25.26 7.88 31.56
CA MET A 38 -24.19 8.63 30.89
C MET A 38 -24.16 10.13 31.21
N LEU A 39 -25.28 10.73 31.64
CA LEU A 39 -25.33 12.13 32.06
C LEU A 39 -24.64 12.40 33.42
N GLY A 40 -24.51 11.37 34.26
CA GLY A 40 -23.84 11.47 35.57
C GLY A 40 -22.31 11.47 35.52
N ILE A 41 -21.71 10.98 34.42
CA ILE A 41 -20.24 10.86 34.30
C ILE A 41 -19.62 12.13 33.69
N ALA A 42 -20.32 12.78 32.75
CA ALA A 42 -19.84 13.98 32.06
C ALA A 42 -19.67 15.20 32.99
N THR A 43 -20.46 15.31 34.05
CA THR A 43 -20.52 16.51 34.92
C THR A 43 -19.43 16.60 35.99
N LEU A 44 -18.68 15.53 36.27
CA LEU A 44 -17.59 15.54 37.26
C LEU A 44 -16.19 15.77 36.67
N ALA A 45 -15.97 15.47 35.39
CA ALA A 45 -14.65 15.62 34.75
C ALA A 45 -14.23 17.10 34.59
N VAL A 46 -15.17 18.00 34.29
CA VAL A 46 -14.91 19.43 34.09
C VAL A 46 -14.40 20.10 35.38
N LYS A 47 -14.83 19.64 36.56
CA LYS A 47 -14.47 20.25 37.85
C LYS A 47 -13.03 19.97 38.29
N ARG A 48 -12.31 19.01 37.69
CA ARG A 48 -10.90 18.72 38.04
C ARG A 48 -9.85 19.42 37.19
N MET A 49 -10.25 20.13 36.13
CA MET A 49 -9.30 20.85 35.25
C MET A 49 -9.13 22.33 35.61
N TYR A 50 -10.13 22.98 36.21
CA TYR A 50 -10.06 24.42 36.51
C TYR A 50 -9.10 24.77 37.66
N ASP A 51 -8.99 23.93 38.69
CA ASP A 51 -8.13 24.18 39.86
C ASP A 51 -6.61 24.12 39.56
N ARG A 52 -6.19 23.68 38.36
CA ARG A 52 -4.77 23.55 37.99
C ARG A 52 -4.25 24.69 37.09
N ALA A 53 -5.07 25.71 36.82
CA ALA A 53 -4.76 26.79 35.88
C ALA A 53 -4.54 28.18 36.55
N ILE A 54 -4.66 28.30 37.87
CA ILE A 54 -4.54 29.59 38.59
C ILE A 54 -3.44 29.54 39.67
N SER A 55 -2.18 29.36 39.25
CA SER A 55 -1.01 29.63 40.10
C SER A 55 0.29 29.84 39.29
N ALA A 56 0.42 31.01 38.66
CA ALA A 56 1.72 31.66 38.42
C ALA A 56 2.06 32.55 39.65
N PRO A 57 3.30 33.05 39.90
CA PRO A 57 4.45 33.27 39.00
C PRO A 57 5.71 32.47 39.46
N THR A 58 6.99 32.73 39.12
CA THR A 58 7.69 33.88 38.48
C THR A 58 9.00 33.43 37.81
N SER A 59 9.57 34.24 36.90
CA SER A 59 10.97 34.15 36.46
C SER A 59 11.93 34.71 37.51
N PRO A 60 13.17 34.18 37.67
CA PRO A 60 14.32 34.90 37.08
C PRO A 60 15.57 34.07 36.66
N THR A 61 16.36 34.66 35.76
CA THR A 61 17.83 34.56 35.53
C THR A 61 18.54 33.21 35.25
N ARG A 62 19.52 33.30 34.33
CA ARG A 62 20.53 32.29 33.95
C ARG A 62 21.27 31.67 35.15
N LEU A 63 21.55 30.37 35.07
CA LEU A 63 22.79 29.75 35.60
C LEU A 63 23.11 28.46 34.85
N SER A 64 24.38 28.28 34.51
CA SER A 64 24.93 27.15 33.78
C SER A 64 25.30 25.99 34.70
N HIS A 65 25.03 24.73 34.33
CA HIS A 65 25.95 23.61 34.61
C HIS A 65 25.65 22.34 33.80
N SER A 66 26.67 21.92 33.03
CA SER A 66 27.16 20.54 32.87
C SER A 66 26.23 19.36 33.28
N GLY A 67 25.78 18.57 32.32
CA GLY A 67 25.22 17.22 32.56
C GLY A 67 25.22 16.35 31.29
N LYS A 68 26.14 15.38 31.20
CA LYS A 68 26.26 14.46 30.04
C LYS A 68 25.21 13.34 30.10
N ARG A 69 24.49 13.10 28.99
CA ARG A 69 23.99 11.80 28.47
C ARG A 69 23.31 12.08 27.11
N SER A 70 23.77 11.46 26.02
CA SER A 70 23.15 10.26 25.41
C SER A 70 21.72 10.59 24.90
N TRP A 71 21.44 10.67 23.60
CA TRP A 71 21.99 9.92 22.45
C TRP A 71 22.15 10.79 21.20
N GLU A 72 23.19 10.55 20.38
CA GLU A 72 23.29 11.07 19.02
C GLU A 72 23.07 9.93 18.00
N GLU A 73 22.35 10.24 16.93
CA GLU A 73 21.83 9.26 15.97
C GLU A 73 22.85 8.94 14.85
N PRO A 74 22.98 7.67 14.40
CA PRO A 74 23.95 7.33 13.34
C PRO A 74 23.54 7.87 11.97
N ASN A 75 24.18 8.95 11.54
CA ASN A 75 23.90 9.59 10.26
C ASN A 75 24.59 8.85 9.10
N TRP A 76 23.83 8.09 8.30
CA TRP A 76 24.34 7.33 7.15
C TRP A 76 24.50 8.20 5.90
N MET A 77 25.56 9.01 5.85
CA MET A 77 26.04 9.60 4.59
C MET A 77 27.56 9.48 4.46
N GLY A 78 28.01 8.74 3.46
CA GLY A 78 29.43 8.50 3.19
C GLY A 78 30.11 9.66 2.46
N SER A 79 31.34 9.97 2.86
CA SER A 79 32.26 10.84 2.12
C SER A 79 33.55 10.06 1.80
N PRO A 80 33.94 9.91 0.52
CA PRO A 80 35.07 9.08 0.13
C PRO A 80 36.37 9.88 -0.03
N ARG A 81 37.20 9.93 1.02
CA ARG A 81 38.67 10.14 1.01
C ARG A 81 39.25 9.79 2.39
N LEU A 82 40.56 9.46 2.44
CA LEU A 82 41.36 9.18 3.65
C LEU A 82 41.27 7.78 4.31
N LEU A 83 41.15 6.70 3.52
CA LEU A 83 41.37 5.33 4.03
C LEU A 83 42.08 4.42 3.01
N ASN A 84 43.24 4.85 2.52
CA ASN A 84 44.05 4.06 1.56
C ASN A 84 45.57 4.31 1.69
N ARG A 85 46.12 4.10 2.89
CA ARG A 85 47.59 4.08 3.07
C ARG A 85 48.09 2.98 4.02
N ASP A 86 47.37 2.69 5.11
CA ASP A 86 47.85 1.75 6.15
C ASP A 86 47.43 0.28 5.96
N MET A 87 46.52 -0.05 5.04
CA MET A 87 46.24 -1.45 4.69
C MET A 87 47.32 -2.11 3.81
N LYS A 88 48.24 -1.32 3.23
CA LYS A 88 49.27 -1.83 2.31
C LYS A 88 50.54 -2.35 2.99
N THR A 89 50.73 -2.07 4.28
CA THR A 89 51.90 -2.52 5.06
C THR A 89 51.65 -3.86 5.76
N GLY A 90 50.40 -4.21 6.08
CA GLY A 90 50.04 -5.48 6.71
C GLY A 90 50.13 -6.70 5.77
N LEU A 91 49.85 -6.53 4.48
CA LEU A 91 49.84 -7.64 3.51
C LEU A 91 51.24 -8.09 3.08
N SER A 92 52.25 -7.21 3.15
CA SER A 92 53.62 -7.50 2.70
C SER A 92 54.42 -8.41 3.63
N ARG A 93 54.01 -8.55 4.91
CA ARG A 93 54.70 -9.41 5.89
C ARG A 93 54.19 -10.86 5.89
N SER A 94 53.02 -11.13 5.31
CA SER A 94 52.42 -12.48 5.32
C SER A 94 52.71 -13.33 4.06
N LEU A 95 53.47 -12.78 3.09
CA LEU A 95 53.91 -13.50 1.88
C LEU A 95 55.42 -13.80 1.86
N GLN A 96 56.15 -13.49 2.92
CA GLN A 96 57.61 -13.70 3.02
C GLN A 96 58.03 -15.09 3.53
N THR A 97 57.10 -16.05 3.62
CA THR A 97 57.40 -17.45 4.03
C THR A 97 57.34 -18.46 2.87
N LEU A 98 57.33 -17.98 1.62
CA LEU A 98 57.59 -18.82 0.45
C LEU A 98 59.07 -18.74 0.09
N SER A 99 59.88 -19.58 0.76
CA SER A 99 61.28 -19.77 0.43
C SER A 99 61.45 -20.17 -1.03
N THR A 100 62.11 -19.30 -1.79
CA THR A 100 62.53 -19.54 -3.18
C THR A 100 64.04 -19.45 -3.21
N ASP A 101 64.72 -20.54 -2.86
CA ASP A 101 66.17 -20.65 -3.02
C ASP A 101 66.47 -21.39 -4.32
N SER A 102 67.23 -20.73 -5.20
CA SER A 102 67.82 -21.34 -6.38
C SER A 102 69.33 -21.19 -6.34
N SER A 103 70.07 -22.30 -6.38
CA SER A 103 71.15 -22.57 -7.36
C SER A 103 72.15 -23.63 -6.87
N ALA A 104 72.92 -24.15 -7.84
CA ALA A 104 74.18 -24.91 -7.74
C ALA A 104 74.09 -26.45 -7.52
N PHE A 105 74.38 -27.18 -8.63
CA PHE A 105 75.21 -28.41 -8.81
C PHE A 105 75.06 -29.61 -7.81
N ASP A 106 75.16 -30.89 -8.17
CA ASP A 106 75.57 -31.55 -9.44
C ASP A 106 75.08 -33.02 -9.53
N THR A 107 75.14 -33.60 -10.73
CA THR A 107 75.22 -35.06 -11.09
C THR A 107 74.35 -36.16 -10.44
N ASP A 108 73.61 -36.85 -11.33
CA ASP A 108 73.42 -38.33 -11.47
C ASP A 108 72.75 -39.26 -10.43
N THR A 109 72.09 -40.29 -10.99
CA THR A 109 71.92 -41.69 -10.51
C THR A 109 70.54 -42.18 -9.97
N PHE A 110 69.79 -42.85 -10.85
CA PHE A 110 68.89 -44.03 -10.66
C PHE A 110 67.74 -44.10 -9.61
N CYS A 111 66.53 -44.33 -10.18
CA CYS A 111 65.47 -45.29 -9.77
C CYS A 111 64.51 -45.04 -8.56
N PRO A 112 63.28 -45.63 -8.59
CA PRO A 112 62.14 -45.20 -7.75
C PRO A 112 61.66 -46.23 -6.71
N PRO A 113 60.81 -45.81 -5.74
CA PRO A 113 59.82 -46.73 -5.13
C PRO A 113 58.40 -46.14 -4.92
N ARG A 114 57.41 -46.82 -5.53
CA ARG A 114 55.98 -47.00 -5.16
C ARG A 114 55.24 -45.90 -4.36
N PRO A 115 54.14 -45.31 -4.89
CA PRO A 115 53.19 -44.54 -4.08
C PRO A 115 52.28 -45.45 -3.23
N LYS A 116 52.10 -45.10 -1.94
CA LYS A 116 51.06 -45.67 -1.07
C LYS A 116 49.74 -44.91 -1.24
N PRO A 117 48.56 -45.57 -1.24
CA PRO A 117 47.29 -44.89 -1.50
C PRO A 117 46.73 -44.19 -0.24
N VAL A 118 46.98 -42.89 -0.09
CA VAL A 118 46.34 -42.05 0.94
C VAL A 118 45.26 -41.16 0.31
N ALA A 119 44.22 -41.80 -0.24
CA ALA A 119 43.17 -41.13 -1.01
C ALA A 119 41.75 -41.60 -0.61
N ARG A 120 41.37 -41.47 0.66
CA ARG A 120 39.96 -41.66 1.11
C ARG A 120 39.39 -40.64 2.12
N LYS A 121 40.19 -39.83 2.82
CA LYS A 121 39.65 -38.80 3.74
C LYS A 121 39.25 -37.48 3.05
N GLY A 122 40.07 -36.96 2.13
CA GLY A 122 39.81 -35.66 1.48
C GLY A 122 38.53 -35.57 0.64
N GLN A 123 38.06 -36.70 0.08
CA GLN A 123 36.89 -36.71 -0.81
C GLN A 123 35.55 -36.48 -0.10
N VAL A 124 35.48 -36.75 1.21
CA VAL A 124 34.27 -36.54 2.01
C VAL A 124 34.18 -35.09 2.47
N ASP A 125 35.29 -34.47 2.86
CA ASP A 125 35.30 -33.07 3.28
C ASP A 125 35.22 -32.09 2.10
N LEU A 126 35.73 -32.45 0.91
CA LEU A 126 35.43 -31.72 -0.33
C LEU A 126 33.95 -31.79 -0.74
N LYS A 127 33.23 -32.86 -0.38
CA LYS A 127 31.76 -32.92 -0.54
C LYS A 127 31.03 -32.07 0.50
N LYS A 128 31.53 -31.98 1.74
CA LYS A 128 30.95 -31.13 2.79
C LYS A 128 31.24 -29.64 2.59
N SER A 129 32.38 -29.27 2.04
CA SER A 129 32.70 -27.87 1.73
C SER A 129 31.89 -27.34 0.53
N ARG A 130 31.63 -28.19 -0.48
CA ARG A 130 30.74 -27.89 -1.62
C ARG A 130 29.27 -27.59 -1.26
N LEU A 131 28.85 -27.74 0.00
CA LEU A 131 27.45 -27.56 0.44
C LEU A 131 27.25 -26.40 1.43
N ARG A 132 28.31 -25.67 1.79
CA ARG A 132 28.18 -24.41 2.56
C ARG A 132 28.04 -23.22 1.63
N MET A 133 26.89 -23.16 0.93
CA MET A 133 26.43 -21.94 0.27
C MET A 133 26.55 -20.75 1.23
N SER A 134 27.27 -19.71 0.81
CA SER A 134 27.33 -18.43 1.51
C SER A 134 25.93 -17.80 1.62
N LEU A 135 25.74 -16.88 2.58
CA LEU A 135 24.47 -16.16 2.69
C LEU A 135 24.14 -15.40 1.40
N GLN A 136 25.15 -14.82 0.75
CA GLN A 136 25.02 -14.12 -0.54
C GLN A 136 24.51 -15.06 -1.64
N GLU A 137 25.08 -16.26 -1.79
CA GLU A 137 24.59 -17.24 -2.77
C GLU A 137 23.16 -17.69 -2.44
N LYS A 138 22.83 -17.90 -1.16
CA LYS A 138 21.46 -18.25 -0.73
C LYS A 138 20.44 -17.16 -1.10
N LEU A 139 20.78 -15.88 -0.87
CA LEU A 139 19.94 -14.74 -1.23
C LEU A 139 19.79 -14.60 -2.75
N LEU A 140 20.85 -14.79 -3.53
CA LEU A 140 20.80 -14.78 -4.99
C LEU A 140 19.97 -15.95 -5.56
N THR A 141 20.07 -17.14 -4.96
CA THR A 141 19.23 -18.30 -5.32
C THR A 141 17.77 -18.07 -4.93
N TYR A 142 17.50 -17.52 -3.74
CA TYR A 142 16.14 -17.14 -3.34
C TYR A 142 15.53 -16.08 -4.27
N TYR A 143 16.32 -15.06 -4.64
CA TYR A 143 15.87 -14.04 -5.59
C TYR A 143 15.46 -14.67 -6.92
N ARG A 144 16.31 -15.49 -7.54
CA ARG A 144 16.02 -16.14 -8.83
C ARG A 144 14.88 -17.15 -8.79
N ASN A 145 14.72 -17.88 -7.70
CA ASN A 145 13.77 -18.99 -7.61
C ASN A 145 12.42 -18.61 -6.99
N ARG A 146 12.33 -17.48 -6.28
CA ARG A 146 11.12 -17.08 -5.55
C ARG A 146 10.77 -15.60 -5.64
N ALA A 147 11.73 -14.68 -5.70
CA ALA A 147 11.41 -13.25 -5.77
C ALA A 147 11.13 -12.78 -7.20
N ALA A 148 11.97 -13.17 -8.16
CA ALA A 148 11.83 -12.79 -9.55
C ALA A 148 10.56 -13.40 -10.18
N ILE A 149 9.70 -12.55 -10.72
CA ILE A 149 8.49 -12.96 -11.45
C ILE A 149 8.94 -13.50 -12.83
N PRO A 150 8.33 -14.58 -13.35
CA PRO A 150 8.58 -15.03 -14.72
C PRO A 150 8.25 -13.93 -15.73
N ALA A 151 9.19 -13.57 -16.61
CA ALA A 151 9.02 -12.46 -17.55
C ALA A 151 7.76 -12.57 -18.44
N GLY A 152 7.34 -13.79 -18.79
CA GLY A 152 6.10 -14.03 -19.54
C GLY A 152 4.82 -13.75 -18.74
N GLU A 153 4.82 -14.03 -17.42
CA GLU A 153 3.72 -13.68 -16.52
C GLU A 153 3.64 -12.16 -16.34
N GLN A 154 4.79 -11.53 -16.07
CA GLN A 154 4.88 -10.08 -15.88
C GLN A 154 4.43 -9.30 -17.14
N ALA A 155 4.86 -9.75 -18.32
CA ALA A 155 4.45 -9.12 -19.59
C ALA A 155 2.94 -9.25 -19.84
N ARG A 156 2.34 -10.43 -19.58
CA ARG A 156 0.88 -10.63 -19.71
C ARG A 156 0.09 -9.76 -18.73
N ALA A 157 0.51 -9.69 -17.46
CA ALA A 157 -0.15 -8.86 -16.45
C ALA A 157 -0.04 -7.35 -16.78
N LYS A 158 1.14 -6.88 -17.23
CA LYS A 158 1.31 -5.51 -17.72
C LYS A 158 0.40 -5.21 -18.92
N GLN A 159 0.33 -6.12 -19.89
CA GLN A 159 -0.51 -5.96 -21.08
C GLN A 159 -2.00 -5.87 -20.70
N ALA A 160 -2.50 -6.80 -19.88
CA ALA A 160 -3.89 -6.80 -19.42
C ALA A 160 -4.28 -5.49 -18.71
N ALA A 161 -3.39 -4.94 -17.88
CA ALA A 161 -3.59 -3.65 -17.23
C ALA A 161 -3.63 -2.46 -18.22
N VAL A 162 -2.79 -2.48 -19.26
CA VAL A 162 -2.77 -1.44 -20.31
C VAL A 162 -4.07 -1.46 -21.12
N ASP A 163 -4.53 -2.65 -21.52
CA ASP A 163 -5.75 -2.81 -22.32
C ASP A 163 -7.00 -2.39 -21.52
N ILE A 164 -7.10 -2.78 -20.25
CA ILE A 164 -8.18 -2.32 -19.35
C ILE A 164 -8.14 -0.81 -19.13
N CYS A 165 -6.95 -0.21 -19.00
CA CYS A 165 -6.80 1.24 -18.87
C CYS A 165 -7.25 1.98 -20.14
N ALA A 166 -6.96 1.43 -21.32
CA ALA A 166 -7.38 1.99 -22.60
C ALA A 166 -8.91 1.96 -22.77
N GLU A 167 -9.55 0.81 -22.49
CA GLU A 167 -11.00 0.64 -22.54
C GLU A 167 -11.72 1.53 -21.51
N LEU A 168 -11.22 1.57 -20.26
CA LEU A 168 -11.77 2.45 -19.23
C LEU A 168 -11.69 3.93 -19.63
N ARG A 169 -10.59 4.36 -20.25
CA ARG A 169 -10.43 5.75 -20.74
C ARG A 169 -11.43 6.08 -21.85
N SER A 170 -11.68 5.13 -22.75
CA SER A 170 -12.72 5.25 -23.79
C SER A 170 -14.11 5.40 -23.16
N PHE A 171 -14.43 4.51 -22.21
CA PHE A 171 -15.71 4.49 -21.50
C PHE A 171 -15.98 5.77 -20.69
N LEU A 172 -15.03 6.22 -19.87
CA LEU A 172 -15.21 7.40 -19.03
C LEU A 172 -15.41 8.67 -19.86
N ARG A 173 -14.67 8.85 -20.96
CA ARG A 173 -14.88 9.97 -21.90
C ARG A 173 -16.27 9.94 -22.55
N ALA A 174 -16.83 8.75 -22.78
CA ALA A 174 -18.16 8.59 -23.39
C ALA A 174 -19.33 8.73 -22.39
N LYS A 175 -19.13 8.38 -21.10
CA LYS A 175 -20.19 8.40 -20.08
C LYS A 175 -20.18 9.62 -19.17
N LEU A 176 -19.02 10.21 -18.94
CA LEU A 176 -18.83 11.33 -18.00
C LEU A 176 -18.03 12.46 -18.67
N PRO A 177 -18.53 13.05 -19.78
CA PRO A 177 -17.84 14.13 -20.48
C PRO A 177 -17.66 15.38 -19.61
N ASP A 178 -18.56 15.61 -18.65
CA ASP A 178 -18.50 16.74 -17.72
C ASP A 178 -17.50 16.53 -16.57
N MET A 179 -16.95 15.32 -16.40
CA MET A 179 -16.03 15.00 -15.30
C MET A 179 -14.61 15.45 -15.66
N PRO A 180 -14.02 16.40 -14.90
CA PRO A 180 -12.72 16.97 -15.26
C PRO A 180 -11.60 16.00 -14.86
N LEU A 181 -11.23 15.13 -15.80
CA LEU A 181 -10.32 14.00 -15.64
C LEU A 181 -9.17 14.09 -16.67
N ARG A 182 -7.92 13.88 -16.24
CA ARG A 182 -6.76 13.70 -17.16
C ARG A 182 -6.63 12.23 -17.58
N ASP A 183 -5.76 11.95 -18.54
CA ASP A 183 -5.49 10.58 -18.94
C ASP A 183 -4.98 9.73 -17.77
N MET A 184 -5.71 8.65 -17.49
CA MET A 184 -5.35 7.66 -16.48
C MET A 184 -4.06 6.95 -16.87
N TYR A 185 -3.30 6.57 -15.86
CA TYR A 185 -2.02 5.90 -16.05
C TYR A 185 -1.81 4.81 -15.00
N LEU A 186 -1.02 3.80 -15.37
CA LEU A 186 -0.65 2.70 -14.48
C LEU A 186 0.51 3.13 -13.58
N SER A 187 0.51 2.60 -12.35
CA SER A 187 1.52 2.86 -11.34
C SER A 187 1.67 1.66 -10.40
N GLY A 188 2.73 1.67 -9.59
CA GLY A 188 3.01 0.65 -8.59
C GLY A 188 4.05 -0.38 -9.02
N SER A 189 4.34 -1.29 -8.09
CA SER A 189 5.50 -2.18 -8.15
C SER A 189 5.55 -3.10 -9.38
N LEU A 190 4.41 -3.50 -9.96
CA LEU A 190 4.39 -4.26 -11.22
C LEU A 190 5.01 -3.45 -12.36
N TYR A 191 4.63 -2.17 -12.46
CA TYR A 191 5.05 -1.28 -13.53
C TYR A 191 6.55 -0.96 -13.43
N ASP A 192 7.01 -0.67 -12.22
CA ASP A 192 8.40 -0.29 -11.88
C ASP A 192 9.38 -1.46 -11.74
N ASP A 193 8.97 -2.69 -12.10
CA ASP A 193 9.77 -3.94 -11.98
C ASP A 193 10.23 -4.28 -10.53
N LEU A 194 9.50 -3.77 -9.52
CA LEU A 194 9.77 -3.98 -8.09
C LEU A 194 8.88 -5.05 -7.44
N GLN A 195 7.86 -5.56 -8.15
CA GLN A 195 7.00 -6.61 -7.62
C GLN A 195 7.73 -7.95 -7.57
N VAL A 196 7.36 -8.77 -6.58
CA VAL A 196 8.01 -10.04 -6.30
C VAL A 196 7.00 -11.19 -6.22
N VAL A 197 7.48 -12.42 -6.41
CA VAL A 197 6.72 -13.68 -6.32
C VAL A 197 5.74 -13.93 -7.47
N THR A 198 4.83 -13.00 -7.74
CA THR A 198 3.77 -13.16 -8.75
C THR A 198 3.28 -11.77 -9.20
N ALA A 199 2.76 -11.65 -10.42
CA ALA A 199 2.16 -10.41 -10.89
C ALA A 199 0.68 -10.37 -10.50
N ASP A 200 0.41 -9.95 -9.26
CA ASP A 200 -0.91 -9.99 -8.60
C ASP A 200 -1.53 -8.62 -8.32
N HIS A 201 -0.78 -7.52 -8.42
CA HIS A 201 -1.24 -6.19 -8.01
C HIS A 201 -0.69 -5.06 -8.90
N ILE A 202 -1.55 -4.11 -9.28
CA ILE A 202 -1.18 -2.85 -9.94
C ILE A 202 -2.15 -1.74 -9.55
N GLN A 203 -1.71 -0.48 -9.62
CA GLN A 203 -2.55 0.68 -9.32
C GLN A 203 -2.88 1.41 -10.61
N LEU A 204 -4.15 1.74 -10.82
CA LEU A 204 -4.61 2.61 -11.89
C LEU A 204 -4.92 3.98 -11.29
N ILE A 205 -4.07 4.95 -11.58
CA ILE A 205 -4.23 6.31 -11.08
C ILE A 205 -5.29 7.03 -11.92
N VAL A 206 -6.23 7.66 -11.22
CA VAL A 206 -7.36 8.40 -11.81
C VAL A 206 -7.15 9.89 -11.50
N PRO A 207 -6.38 10.62 -12.33
CA PRO A 207 -5.97 12.01 -12.08
C PRO A 207 -7.11 13.01 -12.32
N LEU A 208 -7.78 13.37 -11.25
CA LEU A 208 -8.86 14.37 -11.17
C LEU A 208 -8.28 15.79 -11.23
N VAL A 209 -8.90 16.66 -12.03
CA VAL A 209 -8.51 18.07 -12.12
C VAL A 209 -9.33 18.89 -11.12
N LEU A 210 -8.63 19.59 -10.23
CA LEU A 210 -9.19 20.60 -9.34
C LEU A 210 -8.84 22.01 -9.86
N GLU A 211 -9.78 22.94 -9.75
CA GLU A 211 -9.63 24.34 -10.14
C GLU A 211 -8.80 25.09 -9.09
N GLN A 212 -7.59 25.56 -9.44
CA GLN A 212 -6.61 26.12 -8.48
C GLN A 212 -7.15 27.23 -7.57
N ASN A 213 -8.12 28.03 -8.04
CA ASN A 213 -8.69 29.16 -7.29
C ASN A 213 -9.86 28.76 -6.36
N LEU A 214 -10.33 27.51 -6.45
CA LEU A 214 -11.48 26.99 -5.69
C LEU A 214 -11.07 25.99 -4.60
N TRP A 215 -9.81 25.52 -4.59
CA TRP A 215 -9.38 24.45 -3.69
C TRP A 215 -8.02 24.74 -3.07
N SER A 216 -7.88 24.47 -1.78
CA SER A 216 -6.59 24.48 -1.07
C SER A 216 -6.35 23.14 -0.37
N CYS A 217 -5.08 22.81 -0.13
CA CYS A 217 -4.66 21.68 0.69
C CYS A 217 -4.13 22.17 2.04
N ILE A 218 -4.61 21.58 3.12
CA ILE A 218 -4.18 21.86 4.50
C ILE A 218 -3.49 20.60 5.03
N PRO A 219 -2.21 20.67 5.46
CA PRO A 219 -1.50 19.53 6.05
C PRO A 219 -2.24 18.96 7.27
N GLY A 220 -2.24 17.64 7.42
CA GLY A 220 -2.97 16.93 8.47
C GLY A 220 -2.44 17.23 9.88
N GLU A 221 -1.15 17.54 9.99
CA GLU A 221 -0.47 18.06 11.18
C GLU A 221 -0.98 19.44 11.64
N ASP A 222 -1.40 20.30 10.72
CA ASP A 222 -1.97 21.63 11.02
C ASP A 222 -3.47 21.57 11.38
N THR A 223 -4.07 20.37 11.36
CA THR A 223 -5.49 20.14 11.65
C THR A 223 -5.69 19.52 13.03
N ILE A 224 -6.92 19.58 13.55
CA ILE A 224 -7.31 18.89 14.80
C ILE A 224 -7.08 17.36 14.77
N MET A 225 -6.91 16.76 13.60
CA MET A 225 -6.62 15.33 13.46
C MET A 225 -5.16 15.02 13.82
N ASN A 226 -4.24 15.96 13.59
CA ASN A 226 -2.80 15.82 13.79
C ASN A 226 -2.22 14.51 13.22
N VAL A 227 -2.50 14.24 11.93
CA VAL A 227 -2.02 13.05 11.21
C VAL A 227 -1.09 13.47 10.07
N PRO A 228 0.24 13.43 10.26
CA PRO A 228 1.20 13.75 9.21
C PRO A 228 1.06 12.86 7.97
N GLY A 229 1.31 13.42 6.79
CA GLY A 229 1.21 12.72 5.51
C GLY A 229 -0.22 12.54 4.99
N PHE A 230 -1.22 13.02 5.71
CA PHE A 230 -2.60 13.19 5.24
C PHE A 230 -2.90 14.68 5.08
N PHE A 231 -3.91 15.02 4.28
CA PHE A 231 -4.28 16.41 3.99
C PHE A 231 -5.81 16.55 3.97
N LEU A 232 -6.31 17.71 4.41
CA LEU A 232 -7.68 18.13 4.10
C LEU A 232 -7.67 19.00 2.84
N VAL A 233 -8.60 18.75 1.93
CA VAL A 233 -8.82 19.60 0.75
C VAL A 233 -10.02 20.49 1.03
N ARG A 234 -9.80 21.80 1.16
CA ARG A 234 -10.84 22.78 1.52
C ARG A 234 -11.37 23.50 0.29
N ARG A 235 -12.68 23.76 0.25
CA ARG A 235 -13.33 24.59 -0.78
C ARG A 235 -13.16 26.07 -0.42
N GLU A 236 -12.39 26.79 -1.23
CA GLU A 236 -12.13 28.21 -1.09
C GLU A 236 -13.20 29.07 -1.79
N ASN A 237 -13.32 30.33 -1.38
CA ASN A 237 -14.18 31.34 -2.01
C ASN A 237 -15.67 30.92 -2.23
N PRO A 238 -16.35 30.22 -1.29
CA PRO A 238 -17.71 29.72 -1.52
C PRO A 238 -18.77 30.83 -1.64
N GLU A 239 -18.49 32.03 -1.14
CA GLU A 239 -19.38 33.20 -1.24
C GLU A 239 -19.36 33.84 -2.63
N TYR A 240 -18.20 33.85 -3.29
CA TYR A 240 -18.02 34.42 -4.63
C TYR A 240 -18.30 33.38 -5.74
N PHE A 241 -17.86 32.14 -5.52
CA PHE A 241 -18.11 31.00 -6.41
C PHE A 241 -19.03 29.99 -5.72
N PRO A 242 -20.36 30.12 -5.85
CA PRO A 242 -21.33 29.29 -5.13
C PRO A 242 -21.23 27.81 -5.53
N ARG A 243 -21.81 26.94 -4.69
CA ARG A 243 -21.84 25.49 -4.93
C ARG A 243 -22.48 25.17 -6.29
N GLY A 244 -21.78 24.41 -7.12
CA GLY A 244 -22.11 24.14 -8.51
C GLY A 244 -21.16 24.83 -9.50
N SER A 245 -20.30 25.74 -9.02
CA SER A 245 -19.23 26.34 -9.83
C SER A 245 -18.11 25.35 -10.17
N SER A 246 -17.88 24.34 -9.32
CA SER A 246 -17.00 23.20 -9.59
C SER A 246 -17.80 21.92 -9.74
N TYR A 247 -17.38 21.02 -10.63
CA TYR A 247 -17.91 19.65 -10.72
C TYR A 247 -17.87 18.94 -9.35
N TRP A 248 -16.81 19.20 -8.57
CA TRP A 248 -16.52 18.55 -7.29
C TRP A 248 -17.33 19.08 -6.11
N ASP A 249 -18.12 20.15 -6.28
CA ASP A 249 -19.02 20.67 -5.24
C ASP A 249 -20.07 19.63 -4.79
N ARG A 250 -20.31 18.59 -5.61
CA ARG A 250 -21.12 17.41 -5.30
C ARG A 250 -20.49 16.47 -4.25
N CYS A 251 -19.17 16.50 -4.12
CA CYS A 251 -18.39 15.69 -3.17
C CYS A 251 -17.96 16.49 -1.91
N VAL A 252 -18.45 17.72 -1.75
CA VAL A 252 -18.12 18.58 -0.60
C VAL A 252 -19.01 18.28 0.60
N VAL A 253 -18.35 17.88 1.69
CA VAL A 253 -18.94 17.62 3.02
C VAL A 253 -18.30 18.58 4.02
N GLY A 254 -19.12 19.39 4.71
CA GLY A 254 -18.63 20.32 5.74
C GLY A 254 -17.63 21.40 5.24
N GLY A 255 -17.62 21.73 3.95
CA GLY A 255 -16.67 22.67 3.35
C GLY A 255 -15.36 22.03 2.84
N TYR A 256 -15.20 20.72 2.98
CA TYR A 256 -14.04 19.96 2.50
C TYR A 256 -14.44 18.95 1.41
N LEU A 257 -13.55 18.71 0.46
CA LEU A 257 -13.70 17.64 -0.53
C LEU A 257 -13.48 16.30 0.17
N SER A 258 -14.54 15.50 0.31
CA SER A 258 -14.49 14.22 1.02
C SER A 258 -13.86 13.14 0.13
N PRO A 259 -12.69 12.57 0.48
CA PRO A 259 -12.08 11.50 -0.32
C PRO A 259 -12.95 10.24 -0.33
N LYS A 260 -13.70 9.98 0.75
CA LYS A 260 -14.72 8.91 0.79
C LYS A 260 -15.81 9.15 -0.25
N THR A 261 -16.37 10.36 -0.34
CA THR A 261 -17.44 10.66 -1.29
C THR A 261 -16.95 10.69 -2.74
N VAL A 262 -15.69 11.05 -2.98
CA VAL A 262 -15.02 10.91 -4.29
C VAL A 262 -14.87 9.43 -4.65
N ALA A 263 -14.39 8.59 -3.71
CA ALA A 263 -14.32 7.14 -3.87
C ALA A 263 -15.71 6.53 -4.15
N ASP A 264 -16.72 6.77 -3.30
CA ASP A 264 -18.10 6.30 -3.47
C ASP A 264 -18.69 6.67 -4.85
N THR A 265 -18.35 7.86 -5.36
CA THR A 265 -18.79 8.32 -6.69
C THR A 265 -18.11 7.51 -7.79
N PHE A 266 -16.82 7.22 -7.66
CA PHE A 266 -16.07 6.39 -8.61
C PHE A 266 -16.49 4.91 -8.52
N GLU A 267 -16.70 4.36 -7.33
CA GLU A 267 -17.24 3.00 -7.11
C GLU A 267 -18.59 2.80 -7.81
N LYS A 268 -19.51 3.76 -7.71
CA LYS A 268 -20.81 3.70 -8.40
C LYS A 268 -20.67 3.70 -9.92
N VAL A 269 -19.66 4.38 -10.47
CA VAL A 269 -19.35 4.37 -11.90
C VAL A 269 -18.74 3.02 -12.29
N VAL A 270 -17.72 2.57 -11.56
CA VAL A 270 -17.00 1.31 -11.76
C VAL A 270 -17.94 0.11 -11.67
N ALA A 271 -18.64 -0.08 -10.54
CA ALA A 271 -19.49 -1.24 -10.31
C ALA A 271 -20.86 -1.13 -11.01
N GLY A 272 -21.41 0.08 -11.14
CA GLY A 272 -22.80 0.29 -11.57
C GLY A 272 -22.99 0.67 -13.05
N SER A 273 -21.98 1.22 -13.72
CA SER A 273 -22.13 1.69 -15.11
C SER A 273 -21.32 0.89 -16.14
N ILE A 274 -20.23 0.24 -15.73
CA ILE A 274 -19.35 -0.50 -16.63
C ILE A 274 -19.78 -1.96 -16.75
N ASN A 275 -19.90 -2.43 -17.99
CA ASN A 275 -20.18 -3.83 -18.30
C ASN A 275 -18.85 -4.63 -18.35
N TRP A 276 -18.31 -4.97 -17.18
CA TRP A 276 -17.07 -5.76 -17.06
C TRP A 276 -17.08 -7.09 -17.82
N PRO A 277 -18.18 -7.87 -17.82
CA PRO A 277 -18.27 -9.08 -18.67
C PRO A 277 -18.09 -8.81 -20.16
N ALA A 278 -18.58 -7.67 -20.69
CA ALA A 278 -18.41 -7.33 -22.10
C ALA A 278 -16.97 -6.93 -22.44
N ILE A 279 -16.32 -6.12 -21.58
CA ILE A 279 -14.90 -5.76 -21.73
C ILE A 279 -14.02 -7.02 -21.61
N GLY A 280 -14.32 -7.89 -20.63
CA GLY A 280 -13.62 -9.16 -20.49
C GLY A 280 -13.77 -10.07 -21.72
N SER A 281 -14.98 -10.17 -22.28
CA SER A 281 -15.23 -10.95 -23.51
C SER A 281 -14.52 -10.38 -24.75
N LEU A 282 -14.25 -9.07 -24.78
CA LEU A 282 -13.50 -8.41 -25.85
C LEU A 282 -11.99 -8.68 -25.76
N LEU A 283 -11.46 -8.77 -24.53
CA LEU A 283 -10.03 -8.91 -24.23
C LEU A 283 -9.58 -10.36 -23.92
N ASP A 284 -10.51 -11.33 -23.95
CA ASP A 284 -10.32 -12.72 -23.49
C ASP A 284 -9.90 -12.85 -22.01
N TYR A 285 -10.42 -11.96 -21.16
CA TYR A 285 -10.19 -11.93 -19.71
C TYR A 285 -11.48 -12.11 -18.91
N VAL A 286 -11.40 -12.72 -17.73
CA VAL A 286 -12.52 -12.70 -16.77
C VAL A 286 -12.31 -11.54 -15.81
N ILE A 287 -13.02 -10.43 -16.04
CA ILE A 287 -12.95 -9.22 -15.22
C ILE A 287 -14.14 -9.16 -14.26
N ARG A 288 -13.88 -8.95 -12.97
CA ARG A 288 -14.90 -8.84 -11.91
C ARG A 288 -14.54 -7.73 -10.93
N PRO A 289 -15.48 -6.87 -10.50
CA PRO A 289 -15.25 -6.01 -9.35
C PRO A 289 -15.16 -6.87 -8.07
N ALA A 290 -14.19 -6.55 -7.22
CA ALA A 290 -14.01 -7.22 -5.94
C ALA A 290 -15.21 -6.92 -5.00
N PRO A 291 -15.58 -7.87 -4.12
CA PRO A 291 -16.64 -7.63 -3.15
C PRO A 291 -16.22 -6.59 -2.11
N PRO A 292 -17.16 -5.81 -1.54
CA PRO A 292 -16.86 -4.92 -0.40
C PRO A 292 -16.18 -5.71 0.75
N PRO A 293 -15.16 -5.14 1.42
CA PRO A 293 -14.83 -3.72 1.48
C PRO A 293 -13.90 -3.18 0.38
N GLU A 294 -13.38 -4.02 -0.53
CA GLU A 294 -12.40 -3.60 -1.55
C GLU A 294 -13.08 -3.14 -2.85
N ALA A 295 -14.12 -2.28 -2.73
CA ALA A 295 -15.00 -1.90 -3.84
C ALA A 295 -14.34 -1.09 -4.97
N LEU A 296 -13.12 -0.57 -4.74
CA LEU A 296 -12.27 0.08 -5.76
C LEU A 296 -11.24 -0.85 -6.40
N THR A 297 -11.34 -2.16 -6.21
CA THR A 297 -10.41 -3.14 -6.78
C THR A 297 -11.11 -4.01 -7.84
N LEU A 298 -10.47 -4.22 -8.99
CA LEU A 298 -10.88 -5.20 -10.00
C LEU A 298 -10.01 -6.46 -9.92
N GLU A 299 -10.65 -7.62 -9.88
CA GLU A 299 -10.04 -8.90 -10.15
C GLU A 299 -10.05 -9.17 -11.67
N VAL A 300 -8.87 -9.42 -12.24
CA VAL A 300 -8.66 -9.70 -13.67
C VAL A 300 -7.97 -11.04 -13.82
N GLN A 301 -8.69 -12.05 -14.27
CA GLN A 301 -8.09 -13.32 -14.64
C GLN A 301 -7.48 -13.22 -16.05
N TYR A 302 -6.16 -13.08 -16.13
CA TYR A 302 -5.40 -12.92 -17.38
C TYR A 302 -4.78 -14.22 -17.91
N GLU A 303 -4.72 -15.26 -17.08
CA GLU A 303 -4.27 -16.60 -17.47
C GLU A 303 -4.97 -17.66 -16.58
N ARG A 304 -4.89 -18.93 -16.98
CA ARG A 304 -5.43 -20.03 -16.18
C ARG A 304 -4.70 -20.06 -14.83
N ASP A 305 -5.46 -19.96 -13.73
CA ASP A 305 -4.97 -19.90 -12.35
C ASP A 305 -4.13 -18.65 -11.99
N LYS A 306 -4.22 -17.55 -12.77
CA LYS A 306 -3.53 -16.28 -12.49
C LYS A 306 -4.48 -15.07 -12.55
N HIS A 307 -4.41 -14.29 -11.48
CA HIS A 307 -5.32 -13.20 -11.17
C HIS A 307 -4.49 -11.93 -10.90
N LEU A 308 -4.90 -10.80 -11.46
CA LEU A 308 -4.34 -9.47 -11.23
C LEU A 308 -5.39 -8.60 -10.55
N PHE A 309 -5.04 -7.98 -9.44
CA PHE A 309 -5.84 -6.99 -8.74
C PHE A 309 -5.44 -5.59 -9.20
N ILE A 310 -6.38 -4.85 -9.79
CA ILE A 310 -6.20 -3.45 -10.22
C ILE A 310 -6.91 -2.53 -9.23
N ASP A 311 -6.15 -1.81 -8.42
CA ASP A 311 -6.67 -0.81 -7.49
C ASP A 311 -6.88 0.54 -8.19
N PHE A 312 -8.11 1.07 -8.13
CA PHE A 312 -8.39 2.44 -8.56
C PHE A 312 -8.01 3.45 -7.49
N LEU A 313 -7.12 4.38 -7.83
CA LEU A 313 -6.70 5.46 -6.94
C LEU A 313 -7.05 6.84 -7.54
N PRO A 314 -8.20 7.43 -7.14
CA PRO A 314 -8.49 8.82 -7.41
C PRO A 314 -7.39 9.71 -6.84
N SER A 315 -6.81 10.56 -7.69
CA SER A 315 -5.67 11.42 -7.37
C SER A 315 -5.99 12.86 -7.73
N VAL A 316 -5.62 13.82 -6.87
CA VAL A 316 -5.74 15.26 -7.12
C VAL A 316 -4.37 15.93 -6.99
N THR A 317 -4.15 17.01 -7.72
CA THR A 317 -2.91 17.80 -7.63
C THR A 317 -3.27 19.25 -7.33
N LEU A 318 -2.72 19.80 -6.24
CA LEU A 318 -2.90 21.18 -5.79
C LEU A 318 -1.52 21.79 -5.58
N GLY A 319 -1.16 22.76 -6.43
CA GLY A 319 0.23 23.22 -6.53
C GLY A 319 1.16 22.05 -6.87
N ASP A 320 2.21 21.89 -6.07
CA ASP A 320 3.17 20.77 -6.18
C ASP A 320 2.76 19.53 -5.34
N THR A 321 1.64 19.58 -4.63
CA THR A 321 1.17 18.49 -3.76
C THR A 321 0.24 17.55 -4.49
N VAL A 322 0.60 16.26 -4.56
CA VAL A 322 -0.24 15.18 -5.10
C VAL A 322 -0.87 14.40 -3.94
N LEU A 323 -2.19 14.25 -3.94
CA LEU A 323 -2.96 13.57 -2.90
C LEU A 323 -3.78 12.43 -3.54
N VAL A 324 -3.85 11.28 -2.86
CA VAL A 324 -4.64 10.12 -3.32
C VAL A 324 -5.75 9.77 -2.32
N ALA A 325 -6.92 9.41 -2.84
CA ALA A 325 -8.08 9.00 -2.05
C ALA A 325 -7.96 7.53 -1.61
N LYS A 326 -7.02 7.23 -0.71
CA LYS A 326 -6.92 5.91 -0.04
C LYS A 326 -7.34 6.03 1.43
N PRO A 327 -8.28 5.20 1.93
CA PRO A 327 -8.77 5.33 3.30
C PRO A 327 -7.68 5.05 4.34
N HIS A 328 -7.68 5.82 5.43
CA HIS A 328 -6.81 5.58 6.58
C HIS A 328 -7.26 4.31 7.32
N ARG A 329 -6.33 3.48 7.81
CA ARG A 329 -6.59 2.24 8.58
C ARG A 329 -7.35 2.40 9.91
N LEU A 330 -7.76 3.61 10.28
CA LEU A 330 -8.41 3.94 11.56
C LEU A 330 -9.77 4.64 11.35
N ALA A 331 -10.34 4.57 10.15
CA ALA A 331 -11.50 5.33 9.70
C ALA A 331 -12.50 4.48 8.92
#